data_AF-A0A1B9Z462-F1
#
_entry.id   AF-A0A1B9Z462-F1
#
_cell.length_a   1.000
_cell.length_b   1.000
_cell.length_c   1.000
_cell.angle_alpha   90.00
_cell.angle_beta   90.00
_cell.angle_gamma   90.00
#
_symmetry.space_group_name_H-M   'P 1'
#
loop_
_entity.id
_entity.type
_entity.pdbx_description
1 polymer ?
#
loop_
_entity_poly.entity_id
_entity_poly.type
_entity_poly.pdbx_seq_one_letter_code
_entity_poly.pdbx_strand_id
1 'polypeptide(L)'
;MHPAARLQFERLIGEYARWRAVPETERSPAPAWWWGPAMELRSAPQSLPAEWCAELGLPNQATYAAAAELLLKAIAGQTTLPWPDDFPRKAPDTKLARELHPQPSDDGAFQP
;
A
#
# COMPACT_ATOMS: atom_id res chain seq x y z
N MET A 1 3.71 10.04 18.62
CA MET A 1 3.97 9.66 17.23
C MET A 1 4.92 10.69 16.63
N HIS A 2 5.95 10.27 15.91
CA HIS A 2 6.89 11.18 15.25
C HIS A 2 6.21 11.86 14.04
N PRO A 3 6.47 13.15 13.73
CA PRO A 3 5.81 13.85 12.61
C PRO A 3 5.91 13.13 11.26
N ALA A 4 7.07 12.55 10.95
CA ALA A 4 7.28 11.76 9.74
C ALA A 4 6.37 10.52 9.65
N ALA A 5 6.15 9.82 10.77
CA ALA A 5 5.27 8.65 10.81
C ALA A 5 3.80 9.05 10.59
N ARG A 6 3.40 10.23 11.09
CA ARG A 6 2.06 10.78 10.85
C ARG A 6 1.83 11.06 9.36
N LEU A 7 2.79 11.69 8.68
CA LEU A 7 2.70 11.98 7.25
C LEU A 7 2.65 10.70 6.40
N GLN A 8 3.48 9.70 6.73
CA GLN A 8 3.44 8.40 6.06
C GLN A 8 2.07 7.73 6.22
N PHE A 9 1.48 7.82 7.41
CA PHE A 9 0.17 7.24 7.68
C PHE A 9 -0.96 7.96 6.94
N GLU A 10 -0.91 9.30 6.87
CA GLU A 10 -1.87 10.09 6.09
C GLU A 10 -1.86 9.68 4.61
N ARG A 11 -0.66 9.57 4.02
CA ARG A 11 -0.51 9.06 2.65
C ARG A 11 -1.10 7.66 2.51
N LEU A 12 -0.84 6.79 3.48
CA LEU A 12 -1.32 5.41 3.49
C LEU A 12 -2.86 5.38 3.47
N ILE A 13 -3.53 6.16 4.32
CA ILE A 13 -5.00 6.25 4.35
C ILE A 13 -5.55 6.67 2.98
N GLY A 14 -4.98 7.70 2.37
CA GLY A 14 -5.41 8.17 1.04
C GLY A 14 -5.15 7.16 -0.08
N GLU A 15 -4.10 6.35 0.00
CA GLU A 15 -3.88 5.23 -0.91
C GLU A 15 -4.86 4.08 -0.65
N TYR A 16 -5.14 3.75 0.62
CA TYR A 16 -6.10 2.71 1.00
C TYR A 16 -7.52 3.03 0.52
N ALA A 17 -7.98 4.27 0.71
CA ALA A 17 -9.30 4.71 0.26
C ALA A 17 -9.45 4.57 -1.27
N ARG A 18 -8.45 5.05 -2.02
CA ARG A 18 -8.41 4.89 -3.49
C ARG A 18 -8.34 3.44 -3.93
N TRP A 19 -7.59 2.60 -3.21
CA TRP A 19 -7.49 1.16 -3.45
C TRP A 19 -8.82 0.44 -3.20
N ARG A 20 -9.49 0.75 -2.09
CA ARG A 20 -10.79 0.16 -1.74
C ARG A 20 -11.91 0.57 -2.70
N ALA A 21 -11.82 1.75 -3.30
CA ALA A 21 -12.78 2.22 -4.30
C ALA A 21 -12.75 1.38 -5.60
N VAL A 22 -11.65 0.69 -5.90
CA VAL A 22 -11.58 -0.25 -7.04
C VAL A 22 -12.34 -1.54 -6.70
N PRO A 23 -13.18 -2.11 -7.59
CA PRO A 23 -13.81 -3.40 -7.37
C PRO A 23 -12.79 -4.50 -7.10
N GLU A 24 -13.09 -5.43 -6.19
CA GLU A 24 -12.12 -6.44 -5.72
C GLU A 24 -11.55 -7.31 -6.84
N THR A 25 -12.35 -7.64 -7.86
CA THR A 25 -11.93 -8.41 -9.04
C THR A 25 -10.84 -7.69 -9.86
N GLU A 26 -10.89 -6.36 -9.91
CA GLU A 26 -9.98 -5.48 -10.67
C GLU A 26 -8.85 -4.91 -9.80
N ARG A 27 -8.97 -5.01 -8.47
CA ARG A 27 -8.07 -4.38 -7.51
C ARG A 27 -6.73 -5.11 -7.45
N SER A 28 -5.63 -4.37 -7.54
CA SER A 28 -4.29 -4.94 -7.35
C SER A 28 -4.12 -5.48 -5.93
N PRO A 29 -3.11 -6.32 -5.66
CA PRO A 29 -2.68 -6.54 -4.28
C PRO A 29 -2.32 -5.22 -3.60
N ALA A 30 -2.50 -5.14 -2.29
CA ALA A 30 -2.03 -4.03 -1.47
C ALA A 30 -0.49 -3.94 -1.55
N PRO A 31 0.08 -2.72 -1.63
CA PRO A 31 1.51 -2.54 -1.80
C PRO A 31 2.28 -2.89 -0.50
N ALA A 32 3.47 -3.46 -0.66
CA ALA A 32 4.31 -3.91 0.46
C ALA A 32 4.64 -2.79 1.46
N TRP A 33 4.77 -1.55 0.98
CA TRP A 33 5.21 -0.42 1.80
C TRP A 33 4.22 -0.11 2.94
N TRP A 34 2.95 -0.52 2.84
CA TRP A 34 1.96 -0.34 3.92
C TRP A 34 2.28 -1.16 5.17
N TRP A 35 3.01 -2.27 5.05
CA TRP A 35 3.31 -3.16 6.17
C TRP A 35 4.06 -2.44 7.30
N GLY A 36 5.08 -1.65 6.97
CA GLY A 36 5.93 -0.97 7.96
C GLY A 36 5.14 -0.04 8.89
N PRO A 37 4.44 0.98 8.36
CA PRO A 37 3.63 1.90 9.17
C PRO A 37 2.50 1.19 9.92
N ALA A 38 1.85 0.20 9.31
CA ALA A 38 0.80 -0.57 9.99
C ALA A 38 1.37 -1.37 11.18
N MET A 39 2.54 -1.99 11.03
CA MET A 39 3.21 -2.72 12.10
C MET A 39 3.69 -1.82 13.23
N GLU A 40 4.16 -0.61 12.93
CA GLU A 40 4.52 0.41 13.94
C GLU A 40 3.32 0.81 14.80
N LEU A 41 2.14 0.92 14.18
CA LEU A 41 0.94 1.46 14.83
C LEU A 41 -0.01 0.43 15.41
N ARG A 42 0.24 -0.87 15.21
CA ARG A 42 -0.64 -1.97 15.68
C ARG A 42 -0.93 -1.95 17.19
N SER A 43 -0.06 -1.34 17.98
CA SER A 43 -0.19 -1.23 19.45
C SER A 43 -0.41 0.20 19.93
N ALA A 44 -0.69 1.14 19.02
CA ALA A 44 -0.86 2.56 19.33
C ALA A 44 -2.30 2.85 19.83
N PRO A 45 -2.53 3.09 21.13
CA PRO A 45 -3.87 3.26 21.68
C PRO A 45 -4.45 4.66 21.45
N GLN A 46 -3.66 5.58 20.87
CA GLN A 46 -4.10 6.95 20.66
C GLN A 46 -5.29 6.99 19.70
N SER A 47 -6.22 7.91 19.94
CA SER A 47 -7.37 8.13 19.07
C SER A 47 -6.93 8.64 17.70
N LEU A 48 -7.59 8.11 16.69
CA LEU A 48 -7.45 8.51 15.30
C LEU A 48 -8.28 9.80 15.08
N PRO A 49 -7.79 10.76 14.27
CA PRO A 49 -8.60 11.90 13.85
C PRO A 49 -9.92 11.45 13.20
N ALA A 50 -10.98 12.23 13.38
CA ALA A 50 -12.33 11.85 12.93
C ALA A 50 -12.41 11.74 11.40
N GLU A 51 -11.71 12.62 10.68
CA GLU A 51 -11.60 12.59 9.22
C GLU A 51 -10.97 11.28 8.72
N TRP A 52 -9.98 10.76 9.45
CA TRP A 52 -9.32 9.50 9.12
C TRP A 52 -10.15 8.29 9.51
N CYS A 53 -10.97 8.40 10.56
CA CYS A 53 -11.97 7.37 10.87
C CYS A 53 -12.97 7.25 9.71
N ALA A 54 -13.48 8.37 9.22
CA ALA A 54 -14.44 8.42 8.12
C ALA A 54 -13.87 7.81 6.82
N GLU A 55 -12.66 8.23 6.42
CA GLU A 55 -11.97 7.69 5.22
C GLU A 55 -11.74 6.18 5.27
N LEU A 56 -11.48 5.63 6.47
CA LEU A 56 -11.27 4.20 6.68
C LEU A 56 -12.56 3.41 6.94
N GLY A 57 -13.71 4.09 7.04
CA GLY A 57 -14.98 3.46 7.43
C GLY A 57 -14.97 2.91 8.87
N LEU A 58 -14.16 3.49 9.74
CA LEU A 58 -14.05 3.13 11.15
C LEU A 58 -15.03 3.96 12.00
N PRO A 59 -15.49 3.43 13.16
CA PRO A 59 -16.30 4.21 14.07
C PRO A 59 -15.55 5.44 14.57
N ASN A 60 -16.30 6.50 14.90
CA ASN A 60 -15.74 7.69 15.56
C ASN A 60 -14.97 7.27 16.83
N GLN A 61 -13.85 7.94 17.08
CA GLN A 61 -12.95 7.63 18.20
C GLN A 61 -12.19 6.29 18.09
N ALA A 62 -12.19 5.64 16.91
CA ALA A 62 -11.28 4.54 16.65
C ALA A 62 -9.81 4.92 16.93
N THR A 63 -8.97 3.92 17.17
CA THR A 63 -7.56 4.13 17.50
C THR A 63 -6.65 3.91 16.29
N TYR A 64 -5.41 4.37 16.37
CA TYR A 64 -4.38 4.01 15.41
C TYR A 64 -4.18 2.49 15.32
N ALA A 65 -4.30 1.77 16.43
CA ALA A 65 -4.27 0.31 16.44
C ALA A 65 -5.40 -0.31 15.60
N ALA A 66 -6.62 0.20 15.69
CA ALA A 66 -7.75 -0.28 14.88
C ALA A 66 -7.53 -0.03 13.38
N ALA A 67 -7.01 1.15 13.02
CA ALA A 67 -6.63 1.46 11.64
C ALA A 67 -5.49 0.58 11.13
N ALA A 68 -4.47 0.33 11.96
CA ALA A 68 -3.38 -0.59 11.62
C ALA A 68 -3.88 -2.01 11.39
N GLU A 69 -4.80 -2.51 12.23
CA GLU A 69 -5.39 -3.84 12.07
C GLU A 69 -6.15 -3.98 10.75
N LEU A 70 -6.92 -2.96 10.36
CA LEU A 70 -7.60 -2.91 9.06
C LEU A 70 -6.61 -3.06 7.90
N LEU A 71 -5.49 -2.35 7.96
CA LEU A 71 -4.44 -2.37 6.92
C LEU A 71 -3.71 -3.72 6.88
N LEU A 72 -3.37 -4.28 8.05
CA LEU A 72 -2.75 -5.60 8.15
C LEU A 72 -3.68 -6.69 7.60
N LYS A 73 -5.00 -6.60 7.84
CA LYS A 73 -6.00 -7.49 7.25
C LYS A 73 -6.07 -7.35 5.73
N ALA A 74 -5.91 -6.14 5.18
CA ALA A 74 -5.85 -5.93 3.74
C ALA A 74 -4.59 -6.55 3.10
N ILE A 75 -3.51 -6.69 3.87
CA ILE A 75 -2.26 -7.30 3.41
C ILE A 75 -2.27 -8.83 3.60
N ALA A 76 -3.00 -9.32 4.61
CA ALA A 76 -3.02 -10.73 5.00
C ALA A 76 -3.46 -11.66 3.87
N GLY A 77 -2.75 -12.78 3.70
CA GLY A 77 -3.06 -13.80 2.70
C GLY A 77 -2.62 -13.48 1.28
N GLN A 78 -2.12 -12.27 1.01
CA GLN A 78 -1.54 -11.93 -0.29
C GLN A 78 -0.18 -12.62 -0.47
N THR A 79 0.03 -13.22 -1.63
CA THR A 79 1.29 -13.91 -1.99
C THR A 79 2.06 -13.20 -3.09
N THR A 80 1.51 -12.11 -3.63
CA THR A 80 2.08 -11.31 -4.71
C THR A 80 2.05 -9.82 -4.35
N LEU A 81 2.96 -9.06 -4.96
CA LEU A 81 2.99 -7.61 -4.84
C LEU A 81 2.48 -6.96 -6.13
N PRO A 82 1.86 -5.77 -6.06
CA PRO A 82 1.54 -5.03 -7.25
C PRO A 82 2.84 -4.58 -7.94
N TRP A 83 2.85 -4.59 -9.28
CA TRP A 83 3.87 -3.87 -10.03
C TRP A 83 3.73 -2.36 -9.82
N PRO A 84 4.80 -1.57 -10.00
CA PRO A 84 4.76 -0.11 -9.78
C PRO A 84 3.60 0.61 -10.49
N ASP A 85 3.25 0.18 -11.70
CA ASP A 85 2.21 0.81 -12.53
C ASP A 85 0.82 0.18 -12.37
N ASP A 86 0.70 -0.91 -11.60
CA ASP A 86 -0.55 -1.70 -11.47
C ASP A 86 -1.36 -1.29 -10.23
N PHE A 87 -0.94 -0.28 -9.48
CA PHE A 87 -1.69 0.19 -8.31
C PHE A 87 -2.54 1.42 -8.67
N PRO A 88 -3.83 1.49 -8.28
CA PRO A 88 -4.57 0.55 -7.43
C PRO A 88 -5.32 -0.57 -8.20
N ARG A 89 -5.23 -0.59 -9.53
CA ARG A 89 -5.98 -1.51 -10.40
C ARG A 89 -5.00 -2.37 -11.21
N LYS A 90 -5.22 -3.69 -11.20
CA LYS A 90 -4.45 -4.64 -12.03
C LYS A 90 -4.36 -4.12 -13.46
N ALA A 91 -3.18 -4.14 -14.05
CA ALA A 91 -3.07 -3.88 -15.48
C ALA A 91 -3.84 -4.95 -16.27
N PRO A 92 -4.39 -4.59 -17.45
CA PRO A 92 -4.82 -5.58 -18.41
C PRO A 92 -3.66 -6.54 -18.68
N ASP A 93 -3.97 -7.84 -18.77
CA ASP A 93 -3.01 -8.94 -18.84
C ASP A 93 -2.17 -8.88 -20.13
N THR A 94 -1.20 -7.97 -20.19
CA THR A 94 -0.13 -7.91 -21.18
C THR A 94 1.10 -8.60 -20.61
N LYS A 95 0.92 -9.85 -20.16
CA LYS A 95 2.02 -10.76 -19.77
C LYS A 95 3.14 -10.80 -20.81
N LEU A 96 2.79 -10.72 -22.11
CA LEU A 96 3.74 -10.74 -23.23
C LEU A 96 4.56 -9.44 -23.42
N ALA A 97 4.06 -8.28 -23.00
CA ALA A 97 4.78 -7.02 -23.21
C ALA A 97 5.92 -6.82 -22.19
N ARG A 98 5.81 -7.47 -21.01
CA ARG A 98 6.70 -7.25 -19.86
C ARG A 98 7.92 -8.18 -19.85
N GLU A 99 7.86 -9.31 -20.55
CA GLU A 99 8.97 -10.26 -20.69
C GLU A 99 10.02 -9.83 -21.74
N LEU A 100 9.76 -8.80 -22.55
CA LEU A 100 10.58 -8.44 -23.71
C LEU A 100 11.71 -7.42 -23.48
N HIS A 101 11.96 -6.95 -22.24
CA HIS A 101 13.05 -6.01 -21.99
C HIS A 101 14.04 -6.53 -20.94
N PRO A 102 14.95 -7.46 -21.28
CA PRO A 102 16.28 -7.38 -20.70
C PRO A 102 16.87 -6.03 -21.13
N GLN A 103 17.16 -5.14 -20.19
CA GLN A 103 18.07 -4.03 -20.51
C GLN A 103 19.36 -4.67 -21.03
N PRO A 104 19.90 -4.23 -22.19
CA PRO A 104 21.24 -4.66 -22.56
C PRO A 104 22.17 -4.25 -21.42
N SER A 105 22.89 -5.24 -20.89
CA SER A 105 23.95 -5.03 -19.91
C SER A 105 24.87 -3.96 -20.47
N ASP A 106 24.93 -2.79 -19.82
CA ASP A 106 25.87 -1.72 -20.14
C ASP A 106 27.27 -2.13 -19.64
N ASP A 107 27.74 -3.28 -20.15
CA ASP A 107 29.01 -3.91 -19.83
C ASP A 107 30.06 -3.51 -20.88
N GLY A 108 30.01 -2.23 -21.30
CA GLY A 108 30.86 -1.65 -22.32
C GLY A 108 31.81 -0.55 -21.84
N ALA A 109 31.80 -0.19 -20.55
CA ALA A 109 32.52 1.00 -20.07
C ALA A 109 33.97 0.74 -19.60
N PHE A 110 34.47 -0.51 -19.65
CA PHE A 110 35.86 -0.81 -19.35
C PHE A 110 36.49 -1.60 -20.49
N GLN A 111 36.92 -0.90 -21.54
CA GLN A 111 37.96 -1.42 -22.43
C GLN A 111 39.35 -1.01 -21.87
N PRO A 112 40.36 -1.90 -21.97
CA PRO A 112 41.67 -1.73 -21.33
C PRO A 112 42.52 -0.60 -21.91
#